data_AF-A0A9W9CZZ4-F1
#
_entry.id   AF-A0A9W9CZZ4-F1
#
_cell.length_a   1.000
_cell.length_b   1.000
_cell.length_c   1.000
_cell.angle_alpha   90.00
_cell.angle_beta   90.00
_cell.angle_gamma   90.00
#
_symmetry.space_group_name_H-M   'P 1'
#
loop_
_entity.id
_entity.type
_entity.pdbx_description
1 polymer ?
#
loop_
_entity_poly.entity_id
_entity_poly.type
_entity_poly.pdbx_seq_one_letter_code
_entity_poly.pdbx_strand_id
1 'polypeptide(L)'
;MHTLFAILAWAMLAAGEDEYLSPLPNEFATAPASWAAVFYTNPSVAVISGTFNRTISQAPWTGRTSNSAVQQANQVLNGTDFIAYDPKFFDLIGPNATIERVQELPFQVHEASCFNPETRQLFFSEWGPPGGINGSHSWQYLLDTDTNTLRNITTNPPTWNAHGCVFYKGAYHVVTDGGPNNTGLLTKIDPGTLTSTPLLNNYYQQPFIGLNDIDIDEDGNYWITDDRYGWGFGVISHYPQTSPGAYFVDGKTMRPRAITRTSGEANGIAVTAKQPDGSRTVYIADTGTSPPKLNAPFDNFNRRELSAYDARGPFLTNPRLFNNPIYFSHDGVRVSRNGYVFSGIGQGVDVMDPVTGLTLGAIHVGGGQTTAVNLAFGEHELWIVGGGGVWHVNGVKERLARDWHQLLAGMSKLSGLDSPQYSANQIMPTSVYEAPEVDRAMNAPEVYRVQHDDQAPEVLHQVFGSANDQTVVRSSTSGGSGDWHYRRFDTCWWLGRRTSRWSAVKEPQWRIFYCYYSKCFGDPFSKSNKHFGDLISEFSKHNKHNKHFVRVPEPDQ
;
A
#
# COMPACT_ATOMS: atom_id res chain seq x y z
N MET A 1 -62.33 32.30 -2.77
CA MET A 1 -61.26 32.90 -1.94
C MET A 1 -60.79 32.03 -0.78
N HIS A 2 -61.09 30.72 -0.73
CA HIS A 2 -60.62 29.80 0.33
C HIS A 2 -59.84 28.59 -0.20
N THR A 3 -59.55 28.55 -1.50
CA THR A 3 -58.85 27.43 -2.16
C THR A 3 -57.46 27.78 -2.67
N LEU A 4 -57.04 29.05 -2.60
CA LEU A 4 -55.68 29.47 -2.94
C LEU A 4 -54.72 29.54 -1.74
N PHE A 5 -55.24 29.54 -0.51
CA PHE A 5 -54.40 29.56 0.70
C PHE A 5 -53.86 28.17 1.11
N ALA A 6 -54.49 27.08 0.66
CA ALA A 6 -54.00 25.72 0.93
C ALA A 6 -52.81 25.33 0.04
N ILE A 7 -52.70 25.91 -1.16
CA ILE A 7 -51.62 25.61 -2.12
C ILE A 7 -50.37 26.44 -1.80
N LEU A 8 -50.51 27.65 -1.23
CA LEU A 8 -49.38 28.42 -0.72
C LEU A 8 -48.89 27.98 0.67
N ALA A 9 -49.73 27.33 1.48
CA ALA A 9 -49.31 26.78 2.78
C ALA A 9 -48.45 25.50 2.64
N TRP A 10 -48.57 24.76 1.53
CA TRP A 10 -47.66 23.67 1.19
C TRP A 10 -46.34 24.14 0.55
N ALA A 11 -46.32 25.36 -0.02
CA ALA A 11 -45.13 25.93 -0.64
C ALA A 11 -44.25 26.77 0.31
N MET A 12 -44.65 26.93 1.58
CA MET A 12 -43.88 27.69 2.59
C MET A 12 -43.62 26.93 3.90
N LEU A 13 -43.77 25.59 3.89
CA LEU A 13 -43.38 24.70 4.99
C LEU A 13 -42.28 23.70 4.63
N ALA A 14 -41.70 23.78 3.43
CA ALA A 14 -40.59 22.93 2.98
C ALA A 14 -39.24 23.66 2.93
N ALA A 15 -39.04 24.66 3.79
CA ALA A 15 -37.76 25.38 3.93
C ALA A 15 -36.98 24.95 5.19
N GLY A 16 -37.19 23.73 5.67
CA GLY A 16 -36.61 23.27 6.93
C GLY A 16 -36.69 21.77 7.18
N GLU A 17 -36.70 20.93 6.14
CA GLU A 17 -36.29 19.54 6.30
C GLU A 17 -34.80 19.47 5.99
N ASP A 18 -34.00 19.05 6.98
CA ASP A 18 -32.56 18.79 6.89
C ASP A 18 -32.29 17.69 5.83
N GLU A 19 -32.43 17.99 4.54
CA GLU A 19 -32.17 16.99 3.50
C GLU A 19 -30.69 16.60 3.58
N TYR A 20 -30.37 15.37 3.98
CA TYR A 20 -28.97 14.92 4.10
C TYR A 20 -28.40 14.48 2.75
N LEU A 21 -29.26 13.98 1.86
CA LEU A 21 -28.90 13.64 0.49
C LEU A 21 -28.86 14.91 -0.37
N SER A 22 -28.02 14.88 -1.40
CA SER A 22 -27.92 15.95 -2.39
C SER A 22 -28.62 15.53 -3.69
N PRO A 23 -29.19 16.48 -4.45
CA PRO A 23 -29.81 16.17 -5.74
C PRO A 23 -28.77 15.62 -6.73
N LEU A 24 -29.18 14.62 -7.49
CA LEU A 24 -28.38 14.07 -8.59
C LEU A 24 -28.47 14.96 -9.84
N PRO A 25 -27.44 14.97 -10.71
CA PRO A 25 -27.56 15.60 -12.02
C PRO A 25 -28.68 14.96 -12.85
N ASN A 26 -29.39 15.75 -13.67
CA ASN A 26 -30.56 15.30 -14.42
C ASN A 26 -30.30 14.07 -15.32
N GLU A 27 -29.06 13.91 -15.83
CA GLU A 27 -28.69 12.76 -16.66
C GLU A 27 -28.72 11.41 -15.90
N PHE A 28 -28.71 11.43 -14.57
CA PHE A 28 -28.80 10.23 -13.73
C PHE A 28 -30.26 9.85 -13.39
N ALA A 29 -31.25 10.65 -13.77
CA ALA A 29 -32.66 10.40 -13.46
C ALA A 29 -33.20 9.09 -14.06
N THR A 30 -32.58 8.60 -15.14
CA THR A 30 -32.92 7.34 -15.80
C THR A 30 -31.74 6.36 -15.84
N ALA A 31 -30.79 6.51 -14.91
CA ALA A 31 -29.66 5.59 -14.81
C ALA A 31 -30.15 4.15 -14.53
N PRO A 32 -29.50 3.13 -15.09
CA PRO A 32 -29.90 1.73 -14.87
C PRO A 32 -29.51 1.23 -13.47
N ALA A 33 -28.46 1.80 -12.88
CA ALA A 33 -28.07 1.57 -11.49
C ALA A 33 -28.69 2.61 -10.57
N SER A 34 -28.75 2.29 -9.27
CA SER A 34 -29.18 3.22 -8.25
C SER A 34 -28.05 4.17 -7.81
N TRP A 35 -28.41 5.43 -7.60
CA TRP A 35 -27.46 6.50 -7.28
C TRP A 35 -27.92 7.31 -6.07
N ALA A 36 -26.95 7.76 -5.28
CA ALA A 36 -27.17 8.76 -4.23
C ALA A 36 -25.96 9.70 -4.16
N ALA A 37 -26.19 10.91 -3.64
CA ALA A 37 -25.16 11.90 -3.43
C ALA A 37 -25.19 12.44 -2.00
N VAL A 38 -24.02 12.61 -1.41
CA VAL A 38 -23.82 13.18 -0.07
C VAL A 38 -22.69 14.21 -0.17
N PHE A 39 -23.03 15.47 -0.44
CA PHE A 39 -22.04 16.52 -0.66
C PHE A 39 -21.89 17.41 0.57
N TYR A 40 -20.65 17.73 0.93
CA TYR A 40 -20.34 18.69 2.00
C TYR A 40 -20.79 20.13 1.70
N THR A 41 -21.17 20.44 0.45
CA THR A 41 -21.84 21.70 0.12
C THR A 41 -23.22 21.80 0.76
N ASN A 42 -23.81 20.67 1.16
CA ASN A 42 -25.00 20.62 1.98
C ASN A 42 -24.60 20.71 3.47
N PRO A 43 -24.98 21.78 4.20
CA PRO A 43 -24.60 21.97 5.60
C PRO A 43 -25.04 20.84 6.53
N SER A 44 -26.13 20.12 6.22
CA SER A 44 -26.64 19.01 7.03
C SER A 44 -25.72 17.79 7.01
N VAL A 45 -24.81 17.69 6.03
CA VAL A 45 -23.73 16.68 6.00
C VAL A 45 -22.61 17.05 6.98
N ALA A 46 -22.27 18.33 7.06
CA ALA A 46 -21.23 18.82 7.97
C ALA A 46 -21.71 18.89 9.43
N VAL A 47 -22.99 19.15 9.66
CA VAL A 47 -23.57 19.35 10.99
C VAL A 47 -24.82 18.47 11.15
N ILE A 48 -24.63 17.28 11.70
CA ILE A 48 -25.74 16.38 12.07
C ILE A 48 -26.31 16.80 13.42
N SER A 49 -27.59 17.16 13.45
CA SER A 49 -28.30 17.50 14.69
C SER A 49 -28.64 16.25 15.54
N GLY A 50 -28.74 16.42 16.86
CA GLY A 50 -29.09 15.32 17.77
C GLY A 50 -27.90 14.41 18.11
N THR A 51 -28.18 13.14 18.40
CA THR A 51 -27.16 12.12 18.70
C THR A 51 -26.82 11.32 17.45
N PHE A 52 -25.55 10.94 17.30
CA PHE A 52 -25.09 10.06 16.22
C PHE A 52 -23.88 9.25 16.69
N ASN A 53 -23.76 8.02 16.22
CA ASN A 53 -22.67 7.12 16.57
C ASN A 53 -22.47 6.04 15.50
N ARG A 54 -21.21 5.80 15.10
CA ARG A 54 -20.78 4.75 14.19
C ARG A 54 -19.33 4.38 14.50
N THR A 55 -18.97 3.11 14.36
CA THR A 55 -17.56 2.67 14.46
C THR A 55 -16.83 2.86 13.14
N ILE A 56 -15.49 2.91 13.17
CA ILE A 56 -14.71 2.97 11.93
C ILE A 56 -14.87 1.71 11.07
N SER A 57 -15.21 0.56 11.65
CA SER A 57 -15.37 -0.72 10.94
C SER A 57 -16.68 -0.87 10.17
N GLN A 58 -17.63 0.04 10.38
CA GLN A 58 -19.00 -0.06 9.89
C GLN A 58 -19.27 1.00 8.82
N ALA A 59 -19.99 0.66 7.76
CA ALA A 59 -20.32 1.61 6.71
C ALA A 59 -21.26 2.74 7.20
N PRO A 60 -21.24 3.94 6.57
CA PRO A 60 -22.05 5.10 6.98
C PRO A 60 -23.51 4.79 7.26
N TRP A 61 -24.15 3.99 6.38
CA TRP A 61 -25.56 3.65 6.45
C TRP A 61 -25.96 2.72 7.60
N THR A 62 -25.00 2.14 8.33
CA THR A 62 -25.28 1.36 9.54
C THR A 62 -25.17 2.20 10.81
N GLY A 63 -24.88 3.50 10.69
CA GLY A 63 -24.77 4.42 11.82
C GLY A 63 -26.09 4.60 12.56
N ARG A 64 -26.01 4.76 13.88
CA ARG A 64 -27.18 5.08 14.73
C ARG A 64 -27.26 6.57 14.91
N THR A 65 -28.43 7.15 14.73
CA THR A 65 -28.66 8.59 14.94
C THR A 65 -30.09 8.86 15.38
N SER A 66 -30.32 9.97 16.08
CA SER A 66 -31.66 10.47 16.39
C SER A 66 -32.21 11.43 15.33
N ASN A 67 -31.41 11.85 14.34
CA ASN A 67 -31.86 12.69 13.24
C ASN A 67 -32.63 11.87 12.21
N SER A 68 -33.91 12.20 11.98
CA SER A 68 -34.78 11.44 11.08
C SER A 68 -34.34 11.50 9.61
N ALA A 69 -33.77 12.62 9.16
CA ALA A 69 -33.31 12.75 7.78
C ALA A 69 -32.06 11.90 7.53
N VAL A 70 -31.13 11.84 8.48
CA VAL A 70 -29.97 10.93 8.38
C VAL A 70 -30.41 9.46 8.47
N GLN A 71 -31.42 9.13 9.30
CA GLN A 71 -31.99 7.78 9.33
C GLN A 71 -32.58 7.38 7.96
N GLN A 72 -33.32 8.27 7.31
CA GLN A 72 -33.89 8.05 5.98
C GLN A 72 -32.79 7.94 4.93
N ALA A 73 -31.79 8.84 4.96
CA ALA A 73 -30.65 8.77 4.06
C ALA A 73 -29.89 7.44 4.21
N ASN A 74 -29.67 6.97 5.43
CA ASN A 74 -29.04 5.67 5.69
C ASN A 74 -29.82 4.51 5.04
N GLN A 75 -31.16 4.54 5.06
CA GLN A 75 -31.97 3.52 4.37
C GLN A 75 -31.75 3.54 2.85
N VAL A 76 -31.66 4.73 2.25
CA VAL A 76 -31.37 4.89 0.81
C VAL A 76 -29.97 4.41 0.48
N LEU A 77 -28.96 4.89 1.20
CA LEU A 77 -27.54 4.58 0.95
C LEU A 77 -27.25 3.07 1.08
N ASN A 78 -27.92 2.36 2.00
CA ASN A 78 -27.76 0.91 2.18
C ASN A 78 -28.17 0.08 0.95
N GLY A 79 -29.08 0.60 0.12
CA GLY A 79 -29.56 -0.06 -1.09
C GLY A 79 -29.07 0.59 -2.39
N THR A 80 -28.10 1.51 -2.30
CA THR A 80 -27.58 2.27 -3.45
C THR A 80 -26.33 1.59 -4.01
N ASP A 81 -26.22 1.53 -5.34
CA ASP A 81 -25.07 0.95 -6.05
C ASP A 81 -23.88 1.91 -6.11
N PHE A 82 -24.14 3.20 -6.38
CA PHE A 82 -23.12 4.23 -6.50
C PHE A 82 -23.42 5.42 -5.59
N ILE A 83 -22.48 5.75 -4.71
CA ILE A 83 -22.59 6.91 -3.81
C ILE A 83 -21.54 7.94 -4.19
N ALA A 84 -21.98 9.12 -4.60
CA ALA A 84 -21.10 10.27 -4.84
C ALA A 84 -20.91 11.07 -3.53
N TYR A 85 -19.65 11.27 -3.14
CA TYR A 85 -19.26 12.19 -2.06
C TYR A 85 -18.73 13.54 -2.59
N ASP A 86 -18.35 13.57 -3.86
CA ASP A 86 -17.90 14.75 -4.59
C ASP A 86 -18.44 14.73 -6.04
N PRO A 87 -18.87 15.87 -6.61
CA PRO A 87 -19.37 15.94 -7.98
C PRO A 87 -18.44 15.37 -9.06
N LYS A 88 -17.11 15.42 -8.86
CA LYS A 88 -16.13 14.84 -9.80
C LYS A 88 -16.32 13.32 -9.99
N PHE A 89 -17.00 12.64 -9.08
CA PHE A 89 -17.29 11.21 -9.24
C PHE A 89 -18.12 10.92 -10.50
N PHE A 90 -19.01 11.84 -10.90
CA PHE A 90 -19.84 11.70 -12.10
C PHE A 90 -19.06 11.84 -13.42
N ASP A 91 -17.86 12.42 -13.36
CA ASP A 91 -16.94 12.49 -14.50
C ASP A 91 -16.24 11.13 -14.73
N LEU A 92 -16.08 10.34 -13.66
CA LEU A 92 -15.41 9.03 -13.68
C LEU A 92 -16.40 7.89 -13.93
N ILE A 93 -17.50 7.88 -13.21
CA ILE A 93 -18.57 6.88 -13.31
C ILE A 93 -19.81 7.57 -13.87
N GLY A 94 -20.17 7.21 -15.10
CA GLY A 94 -21.26 7.86 -15.84
C GLY A 94 -22.64 7.33 -15.51
N PRO A 95 -23.71 7.99 -16.01
CA PRO A 95 -25.10 7.57 -15.78
C PRO A 95 -25.45 6.23 -16.44
N ASN A 96 -24.62 5.72 -17.35
CA ASN A 96 -24.80 4.41 -17.97
C ASN A 96 -24.10 3.27 -17.21
N ALA A 97 -23.40 3.58 -16.12
CA ALA A 97 -22.69 2.57 -15.36
C ALA A 97 -23.65 1.59 -14.69
N THR A 98 -23.25 0.32 -14.66
CA THR A 98 -23.99 -0.76 -14.01
C THR A 98 -23.06 -1.51 -13.08
N ILE A 99 -23.61 -2.12 -12.04
CA ILE A 99 -22.92 -3.15 -11.27
C ILE A 99 -23.78 -4.43 -11.26
N GLU A 100 -23.15 -5.57 -11.51
CA GLU A 100 -23.79 -6.88 -11.48
C GLU A 100 -22.94 -7.86 -10.69
N ARG A 101 -23.56 -8.61 -9.76
CA ARG A 101 -22.90 -9.74 -9.10
C ARG A 101 -22.96 -10.96 -10.02
N VAL A 102 -21.91 -11.14 -10.82
CA VAL A 102 -21.82 -12.18 -11.85
C VAL A 102 -21.52 -13.57 -11.29
N GLN A 103 -21.00 -13.66 -10.07
CA GLN A 103 -20.77 -14.92 -9.35
C GLN A 103 -21.21 -14.78 -7.90
N GLU A 104 -22.00 -15.74 -7.42
CA GLU A 104 -22.29 -15.92 -6.01
C GLU A 104 -21.33 -16.95 -5.41
N LEU A 105 -20.44 -16.50 -4.53
CA LEU A 105 -19.46 -17.34 -3.86
C LEU A 105 -19.69 -17.34 -2.34
N PRO A 106 -19.10 -18.28 -1.59
CA PRO A 106 -19.13 -18.25 -0.14
C PRO A 106 -18.58 -16.93 0.42
N PHE A 107 -19.01 -16.57 1.63
CA PHE A 107 -18.47 -15.43 2.37
C PHE A 107 -17.07 -15.75 2.94
N GLN A 108 -16.10 -15.83 2.04
CA GLN A 108 -14.68 -16.09 2.26
C GLN A 108 -13.85 -15.02 1.54
N VAL A 109 -12.61 -14.84 1.96
CA VAL A 109 -11.73 -13.88 1.29
C VAL A 109 -11.43 -14.40 -0.12
N HIS A 110 -11.71 -13.57 -1.12
CA HIS A 110 -11.27 -13.81 -2.49
C HIS A 110 -10.34 -12.68 -2.90
N GLU A 111 -9.18 -13.04 -3.44
CA GLU A 111 -8.02 -12.18 -3.59
C GLU A 111 -7.35 -12.34 -4.97
N ALA A 112 -6.23 -11.67 -5.19
CA ALA A 112 -5.35 -11.86 -6.34
C ALA A 112 -6.03 -11.60 -7.70
N SER A 113 -6.98 -10.67 -7.76
CA SER A 113 -7.70 -10.42 -9.02
C SER A 113 -6.82 -9.75 -10.07
N CYS A 114 -6.74 -10.34 -11.26
CA CYS A 114 -6.11 -9.74 -12.43
C CYS A 114 -6.83 -10.16 -13.72
N PHE A 115 -7.09 -9.18 -14.58
CA PHE A 115 -7.85 -9.35 -15.81
C PHE A 115 -6.92 -9.51 -17.00
N ASN A 116 -7.11 -10.58 -17.77
CA ASN A 116 -6.48 -10.78 -19.07
C ASN A 116 -7.42 -10.23 -20.16
N PRO A 117 -7.08 -9.07 -20.77
CA PRO A 117 -7.92 -8.44 -21.79
C PRO A 117 -7.91 -9.20 -23.13
N GLU A 118 -6.91 -10.04 -23.38
CA GLU A 118 -6.76 -10.78 -24.64
C GLU A 118 -7.73 -11.97 -24.70
N THR A 119 -7.90 -12.67 -23.57
CA THR A 119 -8.81 -13.83 -23.47
C THR A 119 -10.10 -13.50 -22.72
N ARG A 120 -10.26 -12.27 -22.23
CA ARG A 120 -11.39 -11.82 -21.41
C ARG A 120 -11.62 -12.74 -20.22
N GLN A 121 -10.53 -13.03 -19.51
CA GLN A 121 -10.54 -13.90 -18.34
C GLN A 121 -10.07 -13.17 -17.09
N LEU A 122 -10.79 -13.37 -15.98
CA LEU A 122 -10.42 -12.87 -14.67
C LEU A 122 -9.84 -14.02 -13.85
N PHE A 123 -8.56 -13.91 -13.50
CA PHE A 123 -7.89 -14.80 -12.55
C PHE A 123 -8.06 -14.23 -11.14
N PHE A 124 -8.34 -15.07 -10.16
CA PHE A 124 -8.39 -14.72 -8.73
C PHE A 124 -8.28 -15.99 -7.86
N SER A 125 -8.21 -15.85 -6.54
CA SER A 125 -8.10 -16.96 -5.59
C SER A 125 -9.15 -16.88 -4.49
N GLU A 126 -9.47 -18.03 -3.89
CA GLU A 126 -10.00 -18.09 -2.52
C GLU A 126 -8.81 -18.16 -1.58
N TRP A 127 -8.84 -17.39 -0.48
CA TRP A 127 -7.70 -17.24 0.42
C TRP A 127 -8.08 -17.48 1.89
N GLY A 128 -7.18 -18.16 2.61
CA GLY A 128 -7.23 -18.36 4.06
C GLY A 128 -8.34 -19.33 4.54
N PRO A 129 -8.32 -19.75 5.82
CA PRO A 129 -9.38 -20.59 6.37
C PRO A 129 -10.76 -19.88 6.38
N PRO A 130 -11.88 -20.60 6.12
CA PRO A 130 -11.98 -22.05 5.97
C PRO A 130 -11.70 -22.57 4.54
N GLY A 131 -11.23 -21.72 3.64
CA GLY A 131 -11.06 -22.04 2.24
C GLY A 131 -10.15 -23.23 1.99
N GLY A 132 -10.41 -23.94 0.89
CA GLY A 132 -9.54 -25.01 0.41
C GLY A 132 -9.36 -26.14 1.44
N ILE A 133 -8.11 -26.53 1.68
CA ILE A 133 -7.78 -27.49 2.76
C ILE A 133 -7.14 -26.70 3.91
N ASN A 134 -8.00 -26.19 4.81
CA ASN A 134 -7.59 -25.40 5.99
C ASN A 134 -6.76 -24.15 5.63
N GLY A 135 -7.21 -23.40 4.63
CA GLY A 135 -6.57 -22.18 4.11
C GLY A 135 -5.48 -22.43 3.07
N SER A 136 -5.26 -23.68 2.65
CA SER A 136 -4.26 -24.04 1.65
C SER A 136 -4.88 -24.45 0.32
N HIS A 137 -4.45 -23.80 -0.76
CA HIS A 137 -4.98 -23.95 -2.11
C HIS A 137 -3.85 -24.09 -3.14
N SER A 138 -3.86 -25.18 -3.90
CA SER A 138 -2.99 -25.39 -5.07
C SER A 138 -3.67 -25.00 -6.39
N TRP A 139 -4.92 -24.52 -6.32
CA TRP A 139 -5.76 -24.16 -7.46
C TRP A 139 -6.23 -22.70 -7.32
N GLN A 140 -6.62 -22.12 -8.45
CA GLN A 140 -7.10 -20.74 -8.56
C GLN A 140 -8.39 -20.72 -9.39
N TYR A 141 -9.15 -19.64 -9.25
CA TYR A 141 -10.30 -19.40 -10.09
C TYR A 141 -9.88 -18.73 -11.39
N LEU A 142 -10.54 -19.13 -12.48
CA LEU A 142 -10.47 -18.44 -13.75
C LEU A 142 -11.88 -18.29 -14.29
N LEU A 143 -12.38 -17.06 -14.29
CA LEU A 143 -13.70 -16.68 -14.77
C LEU A 143 -13.58 -16.25 -16.23
N ASP A 144 -14.35 -16.88 -17.10
CA ASP A 144 -14.62 -16.37 -18.44
C ASP A 144 -15.66 -15.24 -18.32
N THR A 145 -15.25 -14.02 -18.63
CA THR A 145 -16.05 -12.80 -18.35
C THR A 145 -17.14 -12.55 -19.39
N ASP A 146 -17.10 -13.23 -20.53
CA ASP A 146 -18.15 -13.13 -21.55
C ASP A 146 -19.31 -14.07 -21.26
N THR A 147 -19.01 -15.25 -20.73
CA THR A 147 -20.00 -16.29 -20.43
C THR A 147 -20.37 -16.40 -18.96
N ASN A 148 -19.67 -15.67 -18.08
CA ASN A 148 -19.73 -15.84 -16.63
C ASN A 148 -19.47 -17.30 -16.19
N THR A 149 -18.63 -18.02 -16.93
CA THR A 149 -18.28 -19.41 -16.60
C THR A 149 -17.06 -19.42 -15.68
N LEU A 150 -17.27 -19.85 -14.43
CA LEU A 150 -16.21 -20.01 -13.45
C LEU A 150 -15.64 -21.44 -13.49
N ARG A 151 -14.31 -21.57 -13.45
CA ARG A 151 -13.64 -22.87 -13.29
C ARG A 151 -12.42 -22.77 -12.39
N ASN A 152 -12.02 -23.91 -11.85
CA ASN A 152 -10.75 -24.03 -11.15
C ASN A 152 -9.64 -24.40 -12.14
N ILE A 153 -8.48 -23.77 -11.96
CA ILE A 153 -7.25 -24.10 -12.67
C ILE A 153 -6.19 -24.52 -11.67
N THR A 154 -5.28 -25.38 -12.10
CA THR A 154 -4.07 -25.74 -11.35
C THR A 154 -2.90 -25.56 -12.28
N THR A 155 -1.92 -24.81 -11.82
CA THR A 155 -0.69 -24.56 -12.58
C THR A 155 0.30 -25.71 -12.44
N ASN A 156 1.28 -25.77 -13.34
CA ASN A 156 2.36 -26.75 -13.27
C ASN A 156 3.74 -26.07 -13.23
N PRO A 157 4.51 -26.18 -12.14
CA PRO A 157 4.10 -26.72 -10.83
C PRO A 157 2.96 -25.90 -10.19
N PRO A 158 2.26 -26.45 -9.18
CA PRO A 158 1.16 -25.73 -8.53
C PRO A 158 1.61 -24.45 -7.84
N THR A 159 0.91 -23.37 -8.13
CA THR A 159 0.99 -22.09 -7.41
C THR A 159 0.10 -22.20 -6.18
N TRP A 160 0.68 -22.05 -4.99
CA TRP A 160 -0.04 -22.16 -3.73
C TRP A 160 -0.45 -20.80 -3.22
N ASN A 161 -1.69 -20.66 -2.72
CA ASN A 161 -2.19 -19.46 -2.04
C ASN A 161 -1.78 -18.16 -2.74
N ALA A 162 -2.23 -18.03 -4.00
CA ALA A 162 -2.10 -16.78 -4.72
C ALA A 162 -2.80 -15.67 -3.92
N HIS A 163 -2.12 -14.55 -3.73
CA HIS A 163 -2.60 -13.45 -2.89
C HIS A 163 -2.69 -12.14 -3.70
N GLY A 164 -1.70 -11.87 -4.55
CA GLY A 164 -1.68 -10.70 -5.43
C GLY A 164 -1.47 -11.11 -6.88
N CYS A 165 -2.07 -10.39 -7.83
CA CYS A 165 -1.84 -10.64 -9.25
C CYS A 165 -1.90 -9.37 -10.10
N VAL A 166 -1.06 -9.34 -11.13
CA VAL A 166 -1.16 -8.41 -12.26
C VAL A 166 -0.96 -9.14 -13.57
N PHE A 167 -1.83 -8.89 -14.55
CA PHE A 167 -1.58 -9.33 -15.93
C PHE A 167 -0.65 -8.33 -16.63
N TYR A 168 0.47 -8.82 -17.13
CA TYR A 168 1.49 -7.98 -17.76
C TYR A 168 2.23 -8.77 -18.85
N LYS A 169 2.35 -8.17 -20.04
CA LYS A 169 3.04 -8.75 -21.19
C LYS A 169 2.67 -10.23 -21.44
N GLY A 170 1.37 -10.50 -21.48
CA GLY A 170 0.82 -11.79 -21.91
C GLY A 170 0.83 -12.88 -20.85
N ALA A 171 1.10 -12.55 -19.58
CA ALA A 171 1.15 -13.51 -18.50
C ALA A 171 0.58 -12.95 -17.20
N TYR A 172 0.11 -13.86 -16.33
CA TYR A 172 -0.22 -13.51 -14.96
C TYR A 172 1.07 -13.48 -14.14
N HIS A 173 1.35 -12.37 -13.47
CA HIS A 173 2.42 -12.23 -12.50
C HIS A 173 1.79 -12.25 -11.12
N VAL A 174 2.09 -13.31 -10.36
CA VAL A 174 1.40 -13.65 -9.13
C VAL A 174 2.37 -13.68 -7.97
N VAL A 175 1.96 -13.11 -6.85
CA VAL A 175 2.65 -13.27 -5.56
C VAL A 175 1.84 -14.17 -4.64
N THR A 176 2.54 -14.91 -3.78
CA THR A 176 1.94 -15.87 -2.87
C THR A 176 2.45 -15.71 -1.45
N ASP A 177 1.65 -16.10 -0.47
CA ASP A 177 2.13 -16.27 0.91
C ASP A 177 3.09 -17.45 1.06
N GLY A 178 2.93 -18.44 0.17
CA GLY A 178 3.53 -19.76 0.29
C GLY A 178 2.46 -20.78 0.67
N GLY A 179 2.83 -21.79 1.45
CA GLY A 179 1.92 -22.84 1.88
C GLY A 179 2.56 -23.71 2.95
N PRO A 180 2.00 -24.89 3.25
CA PRO A 180 2.46 -25.72 4.37
C PRO A 180 3.96 -26.08 4.31
N ASN A 181 4.50 -26.24 3.09
CA ASN A 181 5.86 -26.70 2.83
C ASN A 181 6.68 -25.77 1.92
N ASN A 182 6.21 -24.55 1.67
CA ASN A 182 6.84 -23.58 0.78
C ASN A 182 6.65 -22.15 1.28
N THR A 183 7.60 -21.28 0.95
CA THR A 183 7.57 -19.86 1.31
C THR A 183 6.94 -19.02 0.19
N GLY A 184 6.72 -17.74 0.46
CA GLY A 184 6.22 -16.80 -0.53
C GLY A 184 7.06 -16.75 -1.80
N LEU A 185 6.39 -16.53 -2.92
CA LEU A 185 6.95 -16.63 -4.27
C LEU A 185 6.35 -15.54 -5.16
N LEU A 186 7.20 -14.86 -5.93
CA LEU A 186 6.80 -14.20 -7.17
C LEU A 186 6.96 -15.20 -8.32
N THR A 187 5.87 -15.48 -9.03
CA THR A 187 5.84 -16.40 -10.17
C THR A 187 5.17 -15.77 -11.39
N LYS A 188 5.54 -16.25 -12.57
CA LYS A 188 4.89 -15.93 -13.84
C LYS A 188 4.12 -17.15 -14.33
N ILE A 189 2.84 -16.98 -14.65
CA ILE A 189 1.97 -18.03 -15.17
C ILE A 189 1.60 -17.71 -16.62
N ASP A 190 1.92 -18.65 -17.51
CA ASP A 190 1.48 -18.60 -18.90
C ASP A 190 -0.02 -18.96 -19.00
N PRO A 191 -0.88 -18.11 -19.58
CA PRO A 191 -2.32 -18.31 -19.58
C PRO A 191 -2.78 -19.49 -20.46
N GLY A 192 -2.00 -19.87 -21.48
CA GLY A 192 -2.37 -20.94 -22.41
C GLY A 192 -1.98 -22.32 -21.91
N THR A 193 -0.80 -22.44 -21.30
CA THR A 193 -0.23 -23.71 -20.82
C THR A 193 -0.42 -23.94 -19.32
N LEU A 194 -0.75 -22.87 -18.57
CA LEU A 194 -0.77 -22.86 -17.09
C LEU A 194 0.58 -23.24 -16.46
N THR A 195 1.68 -23.05 -17.20
CA THR A 195 3.03 -23.25 -16.67
C THR A 195 3.37 -22.12 -15.69
N SER A 196 3.71 -22.47 -14.45
CA SER A 196 4.18 -21.53 -13.43
C SER A 196 5.71 -21.49 -13.40
N THR A 197 6.31 -20.32 -13.58
CA THR A 197 7.76 -20.13 -13.56
C THR A 197 8.16 -19.25 -12.38
N PRO A 198 8.76 -19.83 -11.32
CA PRO A 198 9.30 -19.06 -10.21
C PRO A 198 10.30 -18.00 -10.69
N LEU A 199 10.10 -16.75 -10.24
CA LEU A 199 10.99 -15.63 -10.56
C LEU A 199 11.82 -15.19 -9.36
N LEU A 200 11.22 -15.16 -8.16
CA LEU A 200 11.89 -14.75 -6.92
C LEU A 200 11.18 -15.35 -5.70
N ASN A 201 11.92 -15.94 -4.77
CA ASN A 201 11.35 -16.57 -3.56
C ASN A 201 12.12 -16.25 -2.26
N ASN A 202 13.13 -15.39 -2.32
CA ASN A 202 13.94 -15.03 -1.16
C ASN A 202 14.54 -13.62 -1.28
N TYR A 203 14.88 -13.06 -0.13
CA TYR A 203 15.71 -11.88 0.04
C TYR A 203 17.07 -12.30 0.59
N TYR A 204 18.04 -12.58 -0.27
CA TYR A 204 19.38 -13.05 0.12
C TYR A 204 19.34 -14.26 1.08
N GLN A 205 18.64 -15.33 0.68
CA GLN A 205 18.38 -16.56 1.44
C GLN A 205 17.37 -16.42 2.58
N GLN A 206 16.93 -15.20 2.91
CA GLN A 206 15.82 -15.00 3.83
C GLN A 206 14.50 -15.24 3.10
N PRO A 207 13.58 -16.06 3.65
CA PRO A 207 12.24 -16.16 3.08
C PRO A 207 11.48 -14.84 3.27
N PHE A 208 10.62 -14.52 2.32
CA PHE A 208 9.58 -13.51 2.54
C PHE A 208 8.62 -13.97 3.65
N ILE A 209 7.95 -13.04 4.30
CA ILE A 209 7.00 -13.35 5.37
C ILE A 209 5.79 -14.07 4.76
N GLY A 210 5.15 -13.41 3.80
CA GLY A 210 4.01 -13.83 3.01
C GLY A 210 3.69 -12.68 2.06
N LEU A 211 3.97 -12.86 0.77
CA LEU A 211 3.79 -11.77 -0.20
C LEU A 211 2.29 -11.56 -0.44
N ASN A 212 1.82 -10.33 -0.26
CA ASN A 212 0.40 -9.99 -0.26
C ASN A 212 -0.07 -9.50 -1.65
N ASP A 213 0.25 -8.27 -2.04
CA ASP A 213 -0.17 -7.71 -3.32
C ASP A 213 1.03 -7.28 -4.18
N ILE A 214 0.77 -7.05 -5.46
CA ILE A 214 1.77 -6.69 -6.46
C ILE A 214 1.25 -5.63 -7.41
N ASP A 215 2.14 -4.73 -7.83
CA ASP A 215 1.97 -3.93 -9.03
C ASP A 215 3.24 -3.92 -9.89
N ILE A 216 3.11 -3.60 -11.17
CA ILE A 216 4.20 -3.56 -12.14
C ILE A 216 4.25 -2.19 -12.83
N ASP A 217 5.41 -1.55 -12.79
CA ASP A 217 5.60 -0.27 -13.47
C ASP A 217 5.84 -0.45 -14.99
N GLU A 218 5.77 0.66 -15.72
CA GLU A 218 6.02 0.72 -17.16
C GLU A 218 7.42 0.22 -17.58
N ASP A 219 8.42 0.26 -16.69
CA ASP A 219 9.77 -0.22 -16.94
C ASP A 219 9.88 -1.74 -16.70
N GLY A 220 8.81 -2.36 -16.19
CA GLY A 220 8.68 -3.79 -15.91
C GLY A 220 9.21 -4.21 -14.54
N ASN A 221 9.38 -3.27 -13.60
CA ASN A 221 9.77 -3.59 -12.22
C ASN A 221 8.56 -3.92 -11.36
N TYR A 222 8.77 -4.77 -10.36
CA TYR A 222 7.72 -5.21 -9.44
C TYR A 222 7.74 -4.42 -8.14
N TRP A 223 6.56 -4.07 -7.67
CA TRP A 223 6.29 -3.42 -6.40
C TRP A 223 5.43 -4.38 -5.60
N ILE A 224 5.94 -4.91 -4.49
CA ILE A 224 5.33 -6.05 -3.80
C ILE A 224 5.24 -5.75 -2.31
N THR A 225 4.10 -6.06 -1.69
CA THR A 225 3.93 -6.01 -0.23
C THR A 225 4.17 -7.37 0.42
N ASP A 226 4.60 -7.33 1.67
CA ASP A 226 4.97 -8.51 2.46
C ASP A 226 4.41 -8.32 3.89
N ASP A 227 3.59 -9.25 4.35
CA ASP A 227 2.83 -9.13 5.59
C ASP A 227 2.78 -10.43 6.42
N ARG A 228 2.05 -10.41 7.53
CA ARG A 228 1.96 -11.54 8.47
C ARG A 228 0.67 -12.34 8.35
N TYR A 229 -0.24 -12.06 7.41
CA TYR A 229 -1.53 -12.72 7.32
C TYR A 229 -1.39 -14.22 7.12
N GLY A 230 -0.54 -14.67 6.19
CA GLY A 230 -0.32 -16.10 5.97
C GLY A 230 0.15 -16.85 7.22
N TRP A 231 1.03 -16.26 8.04
CA TRP A 231 1.46 -16.85 9.33
C TRP A 231 0.35 -16.79 10.38
N GLY A 232 -0.28 -15.62 10.52
CA GLY A 232 -1.31 -15.35 11.51
C GLY A 232 -2.58 -16.20 11.37
N PHE A 233 -2.90 -16.59 10.14
CA PHE A 233 -4.03 -17.45 9.80
C PHE A 233 -3.63 -18.93 9.67
N GLY A 234 -2.34 -19.28 9.89
CA GLY A 234 -1.86 -20.66 9.88
C GLY A 234 -1.72 -21.28 8.49
N VAL A 235 -1.70 -20.47 7.43
CA VAL A 235 -1.47 -20.89 6.04
C VAL A 235 -0.01 -21.32 5.84
N ILE A 236 0.91 -20.64 6.52
CA ILE A 236 2.35 -20.94 6.54
C ILE A 236 2.82 -21.14 7.98
N SER A 237 3.87 -21.94 8.16
CA SER A 237 4.35 -22.36 9.49
C SER A 237 5.59 -21.61 9.98
N HIS A 238 6.32 -20.91 9.10
CA HIS A 238 7.53 -20.20 9.48
C HIS A 238 7.21 -18.87 10.17
N TYR A 239 7.97 -18.55 11.21
CA TYR A 239 7.77 -17.32 11.95
C TYR A 239 8.32 -16.10 11.16
N PRO A 240 7.54 -15.00 11.03
CA PRO A 240 7.99 -13.76 10.42
C PRO A 240 9.30 -13.24 11.02
N GLN A 241 10.36 -13.13 10.22
CA GLN A 241 11.67 -12.63 10.69
C GLN A 241 11.84 -11.11 10.50
N THR A 242 10.90 -10.46 9.83
CA THR A 242 10.90 -9.03 9.53
C THR A 242 9.55 -8.40 9.84
N SER A 243 9.53 -7.06 9.93
CA SER A 243 8.29 -6.29 9.98
C SER A 243 7.64 -6.26 8.59
N PRO A 244 6.30 -6.19 8.52
CA PRO A 244 5.59 -5.93 7.29
C PRO A 244 6.09 -4.67 6.57
N GLY A 245 5.96 -4.66 5.24
CA GLY A 245 6.46 -3.59 4.42
C GLY A 245 6.32 -3.88 2.94
N ALA A 246 7.19 -3.25 2.15
CA ALA A 246 7.20 -3.43 0.70
C ALA A 246 8.62 -3.59 0.15
N TYR A 247 8.68 -4.24 -1.01
CA TYR A 247 9.87 -4.45 -1.82
C TYR A 247 9.68 -3.85 -3.21
N PHE A 248 10.76 -3.28 -3.73
CA PHE A 248 10.95 -3.09 -5.17
C PHE A 248 11.82 -4.24 -5.69
N VAL A 249 11.45 -4.82 -6.83
CA VAL A 249 12.23 -5.84 -7.52
C VAL A 249 12.52 -5.37 -8.93
N ASP A 250 13.80 -5.22 -9.24
CA ASP A 250 14.24 -4.85 -10.59
C ASP A 250 13.84 -5.95 -11.59
N GLY A 251 13.06 -5.58 -12.61
CA GLY A 251 12.47 -6.56 -13.54
C GLY A 251 13.47 -7.27 -14.46
N LYS A 252 14.71 -6.78 -14.55
CA LYS A 252 15.76 -7.33 -15.42
C LYS A 252 16.72 -8.24 -14.66
N THR A 253 17.10 -7.82 -13.46
CA THR A 253 18.07 -8.51 -12.61
C THR A 253 17.41 -9.36 -11.53
N MET A 254 16.10 -9.21 -11.33
CA MET A 254 15.32 -9.80 -10.24
C MET A 254 15.86 -9.44 -8.85
N ARG A 255 16.64 -8.36 -8.73
CA ARG A 255 17.21 -7.93 -7.45
C ARG A 255 16.13 -7.29 -6.58
N PRO A 256 15.79 -7.87 -5.42
CA PRO A 256 14.88 -7.22 -4.48
C PRO A 256 15.59 -6.16 -3.65
N ARG A 257 14.82 -5.15 -3.23
CA ARG A 257 15.21 -4.15 -2.24
C ARG A 257 13.99 -3.83 -1.38
N ALA A 258 14.12 -3.95 -0.06
CA ALA A 258 13.13 -3.40 0.86
C ALA A 258 13.09 -1.88 0.71
N ILE A 259 11.88 -1.32 0.53
CA ILE A 259 11.69 0.11 0.24
C ILE A 259 10.99 0.89 1.35
N THR A 260 10.14 0.22 2.14
CA THR A 260 9.51 0.82 3.33
C THR A 260 9.07 -0.29 4.30
N ARG A 261 8.75 0.10 5.53
CA ARG A 261 8.09 -0.73 6.54
C ARG A 261 6.75 -0.10 6.88
N THR A 262 5.74 -0.94 7.09
CA THR A 262 4.47 -0.52 7.69
C THR A 262 4.49 -0.77 9.19
N SER A 263 3.52 -0.20 9.91
CA SER A 263 3.40 -0.41 11.36
C SER A 263 2.33 -1.43 11.72
N GLY A 264 1.36 -1.63 10.83
CA GLY A 264 0.42 -2.75 10.83
C GLY A 264 0.78 -3.80 9.80
N GLU A 265 -0.15 -4.12 8.90
CA GLU A 265 0.03 -5.11 7.83
C GLU A 265 0.08 -4.38 6.47
N ALA A 266 1.15 -4.59 5.70
CA ALA A 266 1.24 -4.02 4.36
C ALA A 266 0.35 -4.81 3.42
N ASN A 267 -0.54 -4.14 2.70
CA ASN A 267 -1.58 -4.81 1.92
C ASN A 267 -1.53 -4.36 0.45
N GLY A 268 -2.59 -3.77 -0.12
CA GLY A 268 -2.58 -3.32 -1.50
C GLY A 268 -1.46 -2.33 -1.83
N ILE A 269 -0.92 -2.47 -3.04
CA ILE A 269 0.13 -1.59 -3.58
C ILE A 269 -0.20 -1.21 -5.02
N ALA A 270 0.05 0.06 -5.37
CA ALA A 270 -0.12 0.53 -6.74
C ALA A 270 0.88 1.62 -7.10
N VAL A 271 1.34 1.62 -8.34
CA VAL A 271 2.29 2.60 -8.88
C VAL A 271 1.69 3.39 -10.04
N THR A 272 1.89 4.71 -10.06
CA THR A 272 1.43 5.55 -11.17
C THR A 272 2.30 5.36 -12.42
N ALA A 273 1.81 5.86 -13.56
CA ALA A 273 2.66 6.11 -14.71
C ALA A 273 3.86 6.99 -14.34
N LYS A 274 4.97 6.88 -15.09
CA LYS A 274 6.11 7.78 -14.92
C LYS A 274 5.72 9.18 -15.36
N GLN A 275 5.97 10.12 -14.47
CA GLN A 275 5.82 11.55 -14.74
C GLN A 275 6.94 12.03 -15.68
N PRO A 276 6.76 13.17 -16.38
CA PRO A 276 7.79 13.69 -17.29
C PRO A 276 9.16 13.91 -16.65
N ASP A 277 9.22 14.18 -15.34
CA ASP A 277 10.44 14.38 -14.58
C ASP A 277 11.10 13.05 -14.12
N GLY A 278 10.56 11.91 -14.55
CA GLY A 278 11.02 10.57 -14.22
C GLY A 278 10.55 10.03 -12.86
N SER A 279 9.77 10.81 -12.10
CA SER A 279 9.20 10.35 -10.82
C SER A 279 7.93 9.53 -11.01
N ARG A 280 7.53 8.80 -9.96
CA ARG A 280 6.25 8.10 -9.84
C ARG A 280 5.69 8.35 -8.45
N THR A 281 4.38 8.14 -8.30
CA THR A 281 3.78 7.96 -6.97
C THR A 281 3.54 6.48 -6.73
N VAL A 282 3.90 6.01 -5.54
CA VAL A 282 3.59 4.65 -5.07
C VAL A 282 2.65 4.76 -3.88
N TYR A 283 1.53 4.05 -3.95
CA TYR A 283 0.55 3.94 -2.88
C TYR A 283 0.69 2.60 -2.18
N ILE A 284 0.70 2.59 -0.85
CA ILE A 284 0.81 1.37 -0.04
C ILE A 284 -0.22 1.45 1.08
N ALA A 285 -1.10 0.46 1.17
CA ALA A 285 -2.07 0.32 2.25
C ALA A 285 -1.43 -0.30 3.49
N ASP A 286 -1.76 0.25 4.67
CA ASP A 286 -1.47 -0.36 5.98
C ASP A 286 -2.82 -0.74 6.63
N THR A 287 -3.11 -2.04 6.70
CA THR A 287 -4.36 -2.62 7.26
C THR A 287 -4.21 -3.07 8.71
N GLY A 288 -3.34 -2.44 9.49
CA GLY A 288 -3.07 -2.78 10.89
C GLY A 288 -4.28 -2.93 11.81
N THR A 289 -5.41 -2.29 11.51
CA THR A 289 -6.66 -2.49 12.23
C THR A 289 -7.24 -3.90 12.10
N SER A 290 -6.84 -4.68 11.10
CA SER A 290 -7.16 -6.09 10.91
C SER A 290 -5.97 -6.95 11.38
N PRO A 291 -6.00 -7.50 12.61
CA PRO A 291 -4.84 -8.20 13.15
C PRO A 291 -4.54 -9.48 12.37
N PRO A 292 -3.26 -9.85 12.20
CA PRO A 292 -2.84 -11.10 11.55
C PRO A 292 -3.06 -12.28 12.49
N LYS A 293 -4.31 -12.57 12.82
CA LYS A 293 -4.69 -13.66 13.71
C LYS A 293 -6.13 -14.05 13.46
N LEU A 294 -6.34 -15.34 13.18
CA LEU A 294 -7.67 -15.89 13.01
C LEU A 294 -8.57 -15.57 14.22
N ASN A 295 -9.78 -15.07 13.97
CA ASN A 295 -10.78 -14.68 14.97
C ASN A 295 -10.35 -13.55 15.93
N ALA A 296 -9.29 -12.79 15.62
CA ALA A 296 -8.99 -11.58 16.39
C ALA A 296 -10.00 -10.46 16.08
N PRO A 297 -10.45 -9.71 17.09
CA PRO A 297 -11.30 -8.55 16.85
C PRO A 297 -10.51 -7.45 16.14
N PHE A 298 -11.22 -6.63 15.35
CA PHE A 298 -10.65 -5.46 14.70
C PHE A 298 -10.12 -4.47 15.76
N ASP A 299 -8.88 -4.02 15.60
CA ASP A 299 -8.23 -3.04 16.49
C ASP A 299 -8.40 -1.63 15.90
N ASN A 300 -9.39 -0.91 16.40
CA ASN A 300 -9.72 0.43 15.90
C ASN A 300 -8.63 1.49 16.15
N PHE A 301 -7.62 1.20 16.96
CA PHE A 301 -6.55 2.16 17.29
C PHE A 301 -5.32 2.02 16.42
N ASN A 302 -5.24 0.95 15.63
CA ASN A 302 -4.12 0.71 14.74
C ASN A 302 -4.32 1.42 13.38
N ARG A 303 -3.31 1.35 12.51
CA ARG A 303 -3.33 2.05 11.22
C ARG A 303 -4.29 1.40 10.22
N ARG A 304 -4.94 2.24 9.43
CA ARG A 304 -5.80 1.90 8.29
C ARG A 304 -5.59 2.87 7.13
N GLU A 305 -4.35 3.32 6.98
CA GLU A 305 -4.00 4.42 6.08
C GLU A 305 -3.55 3.90 4.72
N LEU A 306 -3.92 4.63 3.66
CA LEU A 306 -3.26 4.54 2.37
C LEU A 306 -2.18 5.63 2.32
N SER A 307 -0.92 5.22 2.31
CA SER A 307 0.22 6.12 2.25
C SER A 307 0.67 6.32 0.80
N ALA A 308 1.09 7.54 0.44
CA ALA A 308 1.73 7.84 -0.83
C ALA A 308 3.21 8.21 -0.64
N TYR A 309 4.02 7.85 -1.63
CA TYR A 309 5.46 8.11 -1.67
C TYR A 309 5.86 8.59 -3.07
N ASP A 310 6.81 9.51 -3.13
CA ASP A 310 7.46 9.88 -4.38
C ASP A 310 8.61 8.90 -4.64
N ALA A 311 8.61 8.25 -5.80
CA ALA A 311 9.56 7.22 -6.17
C ALA A 311 10.44 7.63 -7.35
N ARG A 312 11.75 7.45 -7.21
CA ARG A 312 12.73 7.49 -8.31
C ARG A 312 13.50 6.17 -8.32
N GLY A 313 13.02 5.23 -9.14
CA GLY A 313 13.40 3.82 -9.00
C GLY A 313 13.04 3.31 -7.60
N PRO A 314 13.88 2.48 -6.94
CA PRO A 314 13.56 1.91 -5.63
C PRO A 314 13.68 2.88 -4.44
N PHE A 315 14.02 4.15 -4.67
CA PHE A 315 14.18 5.12 -3.59
C PHE A 315 12.88 5.90 -3.37
N LEU A 316 12.24 5.66 -2.23
CA LEU A 316 11.03 6.34 -1.79
C LEU A 316 11.36 7.58 -0.96
N THR A 317 10.62 8.65 -1.20
CA THR A 317 10.72 9.94 -0.50
C THR A 317 9.33 10.53 -0.24
N ASN A 318 9.27 11.59 0.58
CA ASN A 318 8.04 12.35 0.87
C ASN A 318 6.84 11.46 1.29
N PRO A 319 7.00 10.60 2.31
CA PRO A 319 5.89 9.80 2.82
C PRO A 319 4.78 10.71 3.33
N ARG A 320 3.55 10.45 2.90
CA ARG A 320 2.37 11.21 3.29
C ARG A 320 1.16 10.30 3.43
N LEU A 321 0.30 10.60 4.41
CA LEU A 321 -1.05 10.06 4.44
C LEU A 321 -1.78 10.59 3.20
N PHE A 322 -2.15 9.68 2.29
CA PHE A 322 -2.92 10.03 1.10
C PHE A 322 -4.42 9.98 1.40
N ASN A 323 -4.89 8.86 1.94
CA ASN A 323 -6.30 8.70 2.31
C ASN A 323 -6.44 7.82 3.55
N ASN A 324 -7.49 8.07 4.32
CA ASN A 324 -7.97 7.21 5.40
C ASN A 324 -9.44 6.91 5.10
N PRO A 325 -9.84 5.63 4.94
CA PRO A 325 -11.13 5.31 4.35
C PRO A 325 -12.28 5.74 5.24
N ILE A 326 -13.45 6.04 4.66
CA ILE A 326 -14.64 6.46 5.42
C ILE A 326 -15.04 5.40 6.45
N TYR A 327 -14.80 4.12 6.13
CA TYR A 327 -14.97 2.98 7.01
C TYR A 327 -14.05 1.83 6.61
N PHE A 328 -13.97 0.81 7.47
CA PHE A 328 -13.12 -0.37 7.30
C PHE A 328 -11.65 0.02 7.04
N SER A 329 -10.96 -0.69 6.15
CA SER A 329 -9.57 -0.47 5.74
C SER A 329 -9.41 -0.68 4.23
N HIS A 330 -8.41 -0.02 3.64
CA HIS A 330 -8.02 -0.22 2.25
C HIS A 330 -7.28 -1.54 2.09
N ASP A 331 -7.85 -2.46 1.31
CA ASP A 331 -7.28 -3.79 1.05
C ASP A 331 -6.50 -3.75 -0.28
N GLY A 332 -6.95 -4.44 -1.34
CA GLY A 332 -6.37 -4.34 -2.68
C GLY A 332 -6.54 -2.95 -3.30
N VAL A 333 -5.45 -2.42 -3.90
CA VAL A 333 -5.37 -1.06 -4.46
C VAL A 333 -5.00 -1.11 -5.95
N ARG A 334 -5.69 -0.31 -6.78
CA ARG A 334 -5.34 -0.09 -8.18
C ARG A 334 -5.36 1.39 -8.55
N VAL A 335 -4.55 1.76 -9.53
CA VAL A 335 -4.46 3.13 -10.05
C VAL A 335 -4.84 3.14 -11.52
N SER A 336 -5.78 4.00 -11.88
CA SER A 336 -6.24 4.18 -13.27
C SER A 336 -5.18 4.85 -14.14
N ARG A 337 -5.43 4.90 -15.45
CA ARG A 337 -4.56 5.60 -16.41
C ARG A 337 -4.25 7.04 -16.01
N ASN A 338 -5.26 7.80 -15.58
CA ASN A 338 -5.11 9.21 -15.21
C ASN A 338 -4.76 9.42 -13.72
N GLY A 339 -4.46 8.35 -12.99
CA GLY A 339 -3.93 8.42 -11.63
C GLY A 339 -4.97 8.30 -10.51
N TYR A 340 -6.28 8.28 -10.82
CA TYR A 340 -7.31 8.01 -9.80
C TYR A 340 -7.08 6.66 -9.13
N VAL A 341 -7.22 6.64 -7.81
CA VAL A 341 -6.90 5.48 -6.98
C VAL A 341 -8.19 4.80 -6.56
N PHE A 342 -8.25 3.48 -6.69
CA PHE A 342 -9.38 2.64 -6.34
C PHE A 342 -8.93 1.62 -5.30
N SER A 343 -9.74 1.40 -4.26
CA SER A 343 -9.41 0.43 -3.22
C SER A 343 -10.65 -0.26 -2.68
N GLY A 344 -10.55 -1.58 -2.45
CA GLY A 344 -11.56 -2.32 -1.69
C GLY A 344 -11.61 -1.85 -0.23
N ILE A 345 -12.81 -1.62 0.31
CA ILE A 345 -13.03 -1.09 1.67
C ILE A 345 -14.16 -1.81 2.43
N GLY A 346 -14.22 -3.14 2.39
CA GLY A 346 -15.32 -3.88 3.02
C GLY A 346 -16.53 -3.85 2.09
N GLN A 347 -17.61 -3.12 2.37
CA GLN A 347 -18.85 -3.19 1.54
C GLN A 347 -18.81 -2.45 0.18
N GLY A 348 -17.63 -2.06 -0.31
CA GLY A 348 -17.51 -1.37 -1.58
C GLY A 348 -16.08 -1.03 -1.96
N VAL A 349 -15.94 -0.26 -3.03
CA VAL A 349 -14.67 0.28 -3.53
C VAL A 349 -14.68 1.80 -3.41
N ASP A 350 -13.72 2.36 -2.69
CA ASP A 350 -13.48 3.80 -2.64
C ASP A 350 -12.77 4.25 -3.92
N VAL A 351 -13.23 5.36 -4.51
CA VAL A 351 -12.60 6.04 -5.65
C VAL A 351 -12.05 7.37 -5.19
N MET A 352 -10.75 7.60 -5.33
CA MET A 352 -10.02 8.69 -4.70
C MET A 352 -9.35 9.62 -5.71
N ASP A 353 -9.39 10.92 -5.43
CA ASP A 353 -8.72 11.98 -6.19
C ASP A 353 -7.20 11.94 -5.95
N PRO A 354 -6.36 11.77 -6.99
CA PRO A 354 -4.91 11.68 -6.81
C PRO A 354 -4.26 12.98 -6.31
N VAL A 355 -4.92 14.12 -6.49
CA VAL A 355 -4.39 15.43 -6.12
C VAL A 355 -4.71 15.74 -4.66
N THR A 356 -5.96 15.52 -4.25
CA THR A 356 -6.46 15.93 -2.94
C THR A 356 -6.47 14.81 -1.91
N GLY A 357 -6.44 13.55 -2.34
CA GLY A 357 -6.62 12.38 -1.47
C GLY A 357 -8.06 12.17 -1.01
N LEU A 358 -9.01 12.98 -1.47
CA LEU A 358 -10.43 12.83 -1.11
C LEU A 358 -11.04 11.59 -1.76
N THR A 359 -11.84 10.85 -1.00
CA THR A 359 -12.76 9.86 -1.55
C THR A 359 -13.87 10.60 -2.30
N LEU A 360 -13.89 10.48 -3.62
CA LEU A 360 -14.87 11.09 -4.51
C LEU A 360 -16.21 10.37 -4.47
N GLY A 361 -16.19 9.06 -4.31
CA GLY A 361 -17.38 8.23 -4.23
C GLY A 361 -17.04 6.78 -3.91
N ALA A 362 -18.09 5.99 -3.71
CA ALA A 362 -18.00 4.56 -3.44
C ALA A 362 -18.83 3.76 -4.44
N ILE A 363 -18.28 2.65 -4.90
CA ILE A 363 -18.98 1.62 -5.70
C ILE A 363 -19.36 0.49 -4.75
N HIS A 364 -20.63 0.30 -4.48
CA HIS A 364 -21.11 -0.66 -3.50
C HIS A 364 -21.27 -2.05 -4.09
N VAL A 365 -20.81 -3.07 -3.35
CA VAL A 365 -21.00 -4.49 -3.71
C VAL A 365 -22.19 -5.12 -2.98
N GLY A 366 -23.12 -4.29 -2.53
CA GLY A 366 -24.26 -4.67 -1.68
C GLY A 366 -23.90 -4.78 -0.20
N GLY A 367 -24.92 -4.98 0.64
CA GLY A 367 -24.78 -5.15 2.09
C GLY A 367 -24.88 -6.61 2.55
N GLY A 368 -24.57 -6.84 3.83
CA GLY A 368 -24.67 -8.15 4.47
C GLY A 368 -23.37 -8.95 4.38
N GLN A 369 -23.43 -10.17 3.83
CA GLN A 369 -22.28 -11.08 3.66
C GLN A 369 -21.55 -10.81 2.34
N THR A 370 -21.19 -9.55 2.12
CA THR A 370 -20.45 -9.11 0.94
C THR A 370 -19.26 -8.25 1.35
N THR A 371 -18.11 -8.48 0.73
CA THR A 371 -16.95 -7.60 0.83
C THR A 371 -16.24 -7.47 -0.51
N ALA A 372 -15.81 -6.27 -0.84
CA ALA A 372 -14.83 -5.94 -1.86
C ALA A 372 -13.44 -5.98 -1.22
N VAL A 373 -12.59 -6.85 -1.74
CA VAL A 373 -11.26 -7.15 -1.21
C VAL A 373 -10.21 -6.71 -2.23
N ASN A 374 -10.28 -7.22 -3.46
CA ASN A 374 -9.37 -6.85 -4.54
C ASN A 374 -10.15 -6.46 -5.81
N LEU A 375 -9.45 -5.83 -6.75
CA LEU A 375 -10.02 -5.39 -8.00
C LEU A 375 -9.06 -5.49 -9.19
N ALA A 376 -9.63 -5.67 -10.38
CA ALA A 376 -8.90 -5.67 -11.65
C ALA A 376 -9.58 -4.76 -12.66
N PHE A 377 -8.79 -4.00 -13.42
CA PHE A 377 -9.30 -3.10 -14.45
C PHE A 377 -9.35 -3.76 -15.83
N GLY A 378 -10.46 -3.57 -16.53
CA GLY A 378 -10.50 -3.50 -17.98
C GLY A 378 -10.35 -2.06 -18.46
N GLU A 379 -10.73 -1.77 -19.70
CA GLU A 379 -10.56 -0.42 -20.27
C GLU A 379 -11.59 0.59 -19.73
N HIS A 380 -12.87 0.20 -19.73
CA HIS A 380 -14.02 0.99 -19.23
C HIS A 380 -14.90 0.16 -18.29
N GLU A 381 -14.28 -0.83 -17.65
CA GLU A 381 -14.90 -1.79 -16.75
C GLU A 381 -13.93 -2.10 -15.60
N LEU A 382 -14.45 -2.50 -14.45
CA LEU A 382 -13.65 -3.14 -13.41
C LEU A 382 -14.37 -4.36 -12.85
N TRP A 383 -13.55 -5.28 -12.34
CA TRP A 383 -13.97 -6.50 -11.68
C TRP A 383 -13.60 -6.37 -10.22
N ILE A 384 -14.56 -6.65 -9.33
CA ILE A 384 -14.36 -6.62 -7.88
C ILE A 384 -14.50 -8.05 -7.38
N VAL A 385 -13.54 -8.52 -6.60
CA VAL A 385 -13.59 -9.84 -5.95
C VAL A 385 -13.57 -9.67 -4.43
N GLY A 386 -14.23 -10.57 -3.73
CA GLY A 386 -14.11 -10.65 -2.28
C GLY A 386 -15.17 -11.56 -1.66
N GLY A 387 -15.50 -11.31 -0.39
CA GLY A 387 -16.49 -12.09 0.34
C GLY A 387 -17.83 -12.06 -0.37
N GLY A 388 -18.37 -13.23 -0.69
CA GLY A 388 -19.69 -13.35 -1.28
C GLY A 388 -19.70 -13.38 -2.81
N GLY A 389 -18.63 -13.02 -3.54
CA GLY A 389 -18.72 -13.13 -5.00
C GLY A 389 -17.72 -12.36 -5.83
N VAL A 390 -18.12 -12.22 -7.09
CA VAL A 390 -17.46 -11.40 -8.10
C VAL A 390 -18.49 -10.42 -8.66
N TRP A 391 -18.13 -9.15 -8.73
CA TRP A 391 -18.95 -8.09 -9.31
C TRP A 391 -18.28 -7.50 -10.54
N HIS A 392 -19.09 -7.23 -11.57
CA HIS A 392 -18.68 -6.53 -12.77
C HIS A 392 -19.28 -5.13 -12.74
N VAL A 393 -18.42 -4.12 -12.77
CA VAL A 393 -18.79 -2.73 -12.97
C VAL A 393 -18.50 -2.37 -14.42
N ASN A 394 -19.53 -2.05 -15.18
CA ASN A 394 -19.41 -1.70 -16.60
C ASN A 394 -19.81 -0.23 -16.83
N GLY A 395 -19.44 0.33 -17.97
CA GLY A 395 -19.85 1.68 -18.38
C GLY A 395 -19.12 2.81 -17.63
N VAL A 396 -17.90 2.55 -17.17
CA VAL A 396 -17.04 3.55 -16.55
C VAL A 396 -16.60 4.57 -17.61
N LYS A 397 -16.79 5.88 -17.35
CA LYS A 397 -16.38 6.95 -18.28
C LYS A 397 -14.86 7.07 -18.35
N GLU A 398 -14.20 7.01 -17.18
CA GLU A 398 -12.73 7.01 -17.09
C GLU A 398 -12.15 5.78 -17.80
N ARG A 399 -11.06 5.98 -18.55
CA ARG A 399 -10.29 4.85 -19.08
C ARG A 399 -9.37 4.30 -18.00
N LEU A 400 -9.76 3.20 -17.38
CA LEU A 400 -9.04 2.62 -16.24
C LEU A 400 -7.73 1.95 -16.64
N ALA A 401 -7.71 1.19 -17.74
CA ALA A 401 -6.53 0.45 -18.18
C ALA A 401 -5.33 1.35 -18.50
N ARG A 402 -4.17 0.99 -17.93
CA ARG A 402 -2.87 1.62 -18.15
C ARG A 402 -2.19 1.03 -19.39
N ASP A 403 -1.56 1.89 -20.20
CA ASP A 403 -1.07 1.52 -21.54
C ASP A 403 -0.01 0.41 -21.52
N TRP A 404 0.84 0.35 -20.49
CA TRP A 404 1.92 -0.65 -20.42
C TRP A 404 1.45 -2.06 -20.05
N HIS A 405 0.22 -2.23 -19.56
CA HIS A 405 -0.38 -3.54 -19.35
C HIS A 405 -1.06 -4.10 -20.61
N GLN A 406 -1.26 -3.26 -21.63
CA GLN A 406 -2.01 -3.59 -22.85
C GLN A 406 -1.12 -3.82 -24.08
N LEU A 407 0.20 -3.61 -23.97
CA LEU A 407 1.13 -3.47 -25.12
C LEU A 407 1.25 -4.68 -26.07
N LEU A 408 0.70 -5.86 -25.75
CA LEU A 408 0.64 -6.98 -26.70
C LEU A 408 -0.64 -7.01 -27.55
N ALA A 409 -1.74 -6.39 -27.10
CA ALA A 409 -3.01 -6.36 -27.84
C ALA A 409 -2.95 -5.50 -29.12
N GLY A 410 -2.04 -4.52 -29.17
CA GLY A 410 -1.85 -3.64 -30.34
C GLY A 410 -0.95 -4.24 -31.43
N MET A 411 0.00 -5.10 -31.06
CA MET A 411 0.93 -5.70 -32.03
C MET A 411 0.31 -6.90 -32.76
N SER A 412 -0.59 -7.65 -32.13
CA SER A 412 -1.35 -8.73 -32.79
C SER A 412 -2.33 -8.21 -33.87
N LYS A 413 -2.82 -6.97 -33.74
CA LYS A 413 -3.62 -6.28 -34.77
C LYS A 413 -2.78 -5.73 -35.92
N LEU A 414 -1.49 -5.44 -35.71
CA LEU A 414 -0.57 -4.95 -36.75
C LEU A 414 0.15 -6.08 -37.50
N SER A 415 0.18 -7.30 -36.97
CA SER A 415 0.77 -8.47 -37.64
C SER A 415 -0.16 -9.13 -38.68
N GLY A 416 -1.30 -8.52 -39.01
CA GLY A 416 -2.21 -8.97 -40.08
C GLY A 416 -1.71 -8.66 -41.51
N LEU A 417 -0.45 -8.27 -41.67
CA LEU A 417 0.23 -8.23 -42.96
C LEU A 417 1.11 -9.49 -43.08
N ASP A 418 0.76 -10.35 -44.04
CA ASP A 418 1.47 -11.57 -44.38
C ASP A 418 2.99 -11.35 -44.38
N SER A 419 3.66 -12.04 -43.45
CA SER A 419 5.13 -12.14 -43.46
C SER A 419 5.51 -13.33 -44.34
N PRO A 420 6.31 -13.14 -45.41
CA PRO A 420 6.77 -14.25 -46.22
C PRO A 420 7.72 -15.12 -45.40
N GLN A 421 7.46 -16.43 -45.39
CA GLN A 421 8.36 -17.43 -44.84
C GLN A 421 9.76 -17.26 -45.41
N TYR A 422 10.75 -16.98 -44.56
CA TYR A 422 12.15 -17.15 -44.90
C TYR A 422 12.73 -18.30 -44.09
N SER A 423 13.02 -19.38 -44.81
CA SER A 423 13.80 -20.53 -44.35
C SER A 423 15.21 -20.09 -43.98
N ALA A 424 15.67 -20.50 -42.80
CA ALA A 424 17.05 -20.36 -42.36
C ALA A 424 17.99 -21.17 -43.27
N ASN A 425 18.73 -20.47 -44.14
CA ASN A 425 20.04 -20.89 -44.65
C ASN A 425 20.61 -19.78 -45.55
N GLN A 426 21.37 -18.85 -44.96
CA GLN A 426 22.46 -18.19 -45.67
C GLN A 426 23.39 -17.48 -44.69
N ILE A 427 24.63 -17.97 -44.65
CA ILE A 427 25.80 -17.34 -44.04
C ILE A 427 26.15 -16.13 -44.91
N MET A 428 26.28 -14.94 -44.31
CA MET A 428 26.86 -13.76 -44.95
C MET A 428 27.72 -12.97 -43.93
N PRO A 429 28.75 -12.24 -44.41
CA PRO A 429 30.00 -12.03 -43.69
C PRO A 429 30.03 -10.77 -42.81
N THR A 430 30.95 -10.78 -41.87
CA THR A 430 31.39 -9.65 -41.04
C THR A 430 31.81 -8.45 -41.87
N SER A 431 31.18 -7.29 -41.64
CA SER A 431 31.71 -5.99 -42.05
C SER A 431 31.98 -5.10 -40.83
N VAL A 432 33.26 -4.75 -40.71
CA VAL A 432 33.86 -3.82 -39.76
C VAL A 432 33.27 -2.43 -39.97
N TYR A 433 32.89 -1.75 -38.88
CA TYR A 433 32.59 -0.32 -38.89
C TYR A 433 33.76 0.42 -38.24
N GLU A 434 34.49 1.18 -39.07
CA GLU A 434 35.52 2.14 -38.64
C GLU A 434 34.84 3.42 -38.12
N ALA A 435 35.35 3.96 -37.02
CA ALA A 435 34.99 5.27 -36.48
C ALA A 435 35.92 6.35 -37.05
N PRO A 436 35.48 7.59 -37.29
CA PRO A 436 36.39 8.67 -37.69
C PRO A 436 37.09 9.29 -36.48
N GLU A 437 38.41 9.39 -36.59
CA GLU A 437 39.31 10.20 -35.76
C GLU A 437 39.01 11.70 -35.92
N VAL A 438 39.10 12.45 -34.82
CA VAL A 438 39.41 13.88 -34.84
C VAL A 438 40.54 14.13 -33.84
N ASP A 439 41.63 14.66 -34.37
CA ASP A 439 42.91 14.85 -33.70
C ASP A 439 43.05 16.23 -33.01
N ARG A 440 44.03 16.29 -32.10
CA ARG A 440 44.27 17.27 -31.01
C ARG A 440 44.74 18.68 -31.40
N ALA A 441 44.53 19.63 -30.47
CA ALA A 441 45.55 20.56 -29.94
C ALA A 441 45.06 21.17 -28.59
N MET A 442 45.52 20.68 -27.43
CA MET A 442 46.62 21.19 -26.56
C MET A 442 46.55 22.68 -26.14
N ASN A 443 46.21 22.92 -24.87
CA ASN A 443 47.04 23.68 -23.92
C ASN A 443 46.53 23.50 -22.46
N ALA A 444 47.40 22.97 -21.61
CA ALA A 444 47.37 22.97 -20.14
C ALA A 444 48.80 23.42 -19.70
N PRO A 445 49.08 23.90 -18.46
CA PRO A 445 48.73 23.17 -17.24
C PRO A 445 48.36 24.04 -16.01
N GLU A 446 47.64 23.45 -15.06
CA GLU A 446 47.98 23.56 -13.64
C GLU A 446 47.50 22.30 -12.90
N VAL A 447 48.42 21.73 -12.11
CA VAL A 447 48.36 20.39 -11.51
C VAL A 447 48.37 20.54 -9.99
N TYR A 448 47.44 19.86 -9.31
CA TYR A 448 47.72 19.30 -7.98
C TYR A 448 47.26 17.84 -7.94
N ARG A 449 48.25 16.94 -7.79
CA ARG A 449 48.11 15.52 -7.46
C ARG A 449 47.73 15.36 -5.99
N VAL A 450 46.86 14.39 -5.69
CA VAL A 450 47.18 13.34 -4.69
C VAL A 450 46.71 12.01 -5.25
N GLN A 451 47.59 11.02 -5.08
CA GLN A 451 47.60 9.68 -5.67
C GLN A 451 46.95 8.68 -4.69
N HIS A 452 46.27 7.68 -5.24
CA HIS A 452 45.64 6.54 -4.55
C HIS A 452 46.63 5.71 -3.71
N ASP A 453 46.14 5.09 -2.63
CA ASP A 453 46.52 3.71 -2.32
C ASP A 453 45.42 2.98 -1.53
N ASP A 454 45.29 1.69 -1.83
CA ASP A 454 44.32 0.73 -1.34
C ASP A 454 44.48 0.41 0.17
N GLN A 455 43.50 -0.35 0.69
CA GLN A 455 43.40 -1.00 2.02
C GLN A 455 42.45 -0.35 3.03
N ALA A 456 41.14 -0.54 2.81
CA ALA A 456 40.19 -0.62 3.92
C ALA A 456 40.14 -2.07 4.41
N PRO A 457 40.55 -2.39 5.66
CA PRO A 457 40.29 -3.70 6.22
C PRO A 457 38.81 -3.81 6.63
N GLU A 458 38.21 -4.97 6.33
CA GLU A 458 36.95 -5.43 6.91
C GLU A 458 37.00 -5.30 8.44
N VAL A 459 36.03 -4.62 9.04
CA VAL A 459 35.76 -4.74 10.47
C VAL A 459 34.57 -5.69 10.65
N LEU A 460 34.91 -6.95 10.92
CA LEU A 460 34.00 -7.97 11.45
C LEU A 460 33.65 -7.60 12.90
N HIS A 461 32.39 -7.27 13.18
CA HIS A 461 31.87 -7.28 14.55
C HIS A 461 31.11 -8.60 14.79
N GLN A 462 31.81 -9.58 15.36
CA GLN A 462 31.19 -10.68 16.10
C GLN A 462 30.87 -10.18 17.52
N VAL A 463 29.58 -10.11 17.87
CA VAL A 463 29.16 -9.91 19.26
C VAL A 463 28.87 -11.27 19.87
N PHE A 464 29.78 -11.77 20.70
CA PHE A 464 29.47 -12.82 21.67
C PHE A 464 28.77 -12.17 22.86
N GLY A 465 27.58 -12.65 23.21
CA GLY A 465 26.86 -12.15 24.37
C GLY A 465 27.63 -12.39 25.67
N SER A 466 27.58 -11.43 26.59
CA SER A 466 27.58 -11.75 28.02
C SER A 466 26.88 -10.65 28.82
N ALA A 467 26.15 -11.07 29.84
CA ALA A 467 25.50 -10.22 30.82
C ALA A 467 26.55 -9.61 31.74
N ASN A 468 26.76 -8.29 31.64
CA ASN A 468 27.10 -7.35 32.73
C ASN A 468 27.39 -5.96 32.13
N ASP A 469 26.97 -4.89 32.82
CA ASP A 469 26.76 -3.50 32.36
C ASP A 469 28.00 -2.68 31.88
N GLN A 470 29.10 -3.32 31.44
CA GLN A 470 30.21 -2.61 30.78
C GLN A 470 30.86 -3.47 29.69
N THR A 471 30.76 -3.01 28.45
CA THR A 471 31.51 -3.58 27.31
C THR A 471 32.65 -2.65 26.95
N VAL A 472 33.90 -3.14 27.06
CA VAL A 472 35.11 -2.42 26.63
C VAL A 472 35.58 -3.03 25.32
N VAL A 473 35.61 -2.25 24.25
CA VAL A 473 36.15 -2.67 22.95
C VAL A 473 37.49 -1.98 22.76
N ARG A 474 38.58 -2.77 22.64
CA ARG A 474 39.90 -2.26 22.24
C ARG A 474 40.09 -2.47 20.74
N SER A 475 40.32 -1.39 20.00
CA SER A 475 40.81 -1.45 18.63
C SER A 475 42.27 -1.00 18.59
N SER A 476 43.17 -1.82 18.03
CA SER A 476 44.51 -1.38 17.65
C SER A 476 44.56 -1.12 16.16
N THR A 477 44.76 0.12 15.75
CA THR A 477 45.16 0.47 14.37
C THR A 477 46.51 1.16 14.40
N SER A 478 47.28 1.03 13.32
CA SER A 478 48.57 1.68 13.10
C SER A 478 48.37 3.19 12.92
N GLY A 479 48.11 3.89 14.03
CA GLY A 479 47.82 5.32 14.02
C GLY A 479 47.24 5.85 15.33
N GLY A 480 47.76 5.40 16.48
CA GLY A 480 47.42 5.94 17.80
C GLY A 480 46.32 5.16 18.55
N SER A 481 46.65 4.72 19.77
CA SER A 481 45.71 4.07 20.69
C SER A 481 44.78 5.10 21.34
N GLY A 482 43.48 4.92 21.21
CA GLY A 482 42.47 5.63 22.00
C GLY A 482 41.40 4.67 22.49
N ASP A 483 41.14 4.68 23.80
CA ASP A 483 40.08 3.88 24.41
C ASP A 483 38.71 4.55 24.18
N TRP A 484 37.76 3.81 23.61
CA TRP A 484 36.36 4.20 23.48
C TRP A 484 35.55 3.52 24.58
N HIS A 485 34.74 4.31 25.30
CA HIS A 485 33.92 3.81 26.39
C HIS A 485 32.44 4.03 26.09
N TYR A 486 31.67 2.93 26.17
CA TYR A 486 30.22 2.95 26.11
C TYR A 486 29.70 2.78 27.54
N ARG A 487 28.76 3.64 27.93
CA ARG A 487 28.07 3.52 29.21
C ARG A 487 26.58 3.65 29.02
N ARG A 488 25.83 2.73 29.59
CA ARG A 488 24.37 2.76 29.63
C ARG A 488 23.94 3.37 30.95
N PHE A 489 23.08 4.39 30.89
CA PHE A 489 22.26 4.83 32.02
C PHE A 489 20.82 4.74 31.53
N ASP A 490 20.07 3.80 32.10
CA ASP A 490 18.68 3.48 31.75
C ASP A 490 18.45 3.24 30.24
N THR A 491 17.70 4.12 29.57
CA THR A 491 17.28 4.03 28.16
C THR A 491 18.13 4.87 27.20
N CYS A 492 19.20 5.53 27.66
CA CYS A 492 20.05 6.36 26.82
C CYS A 492 21.48 5.80 26.72
N TRP A 493 22.03 5.86 25.50
CA TRP A 493 23.40 5.44 25.20
C TRP A 493 24.34 6.65 25.17
N TRP A 494 25.49 6.52 25.84
CA TRP A 494 26.47 7.59 25.98
C TRP A 494 27.81 7.15 25.35
N LEU A 495 28.38 8.02 24.51
CA LEU A 495 29.69 7.81 23.88
C LEU A 495 30.70 8.83 24.41
N GLY A 496 31.84 8.36 24.89
CA GLY A 496 32.95 9.20 25.34
C GLY A 496 34.27 8.83 24.64
N ARG A 497 35.02 9.85 24.20
CA ARG A 497 36.38 9.70 23.66
C ARG A 497 37.39 10.19 24.68
N ARG A 498 38.37 9.37 25.06
CA ARG A 498 39.49 9.80 25.91
C ARG A 498 40.63 10.30 25.03
N THR A 499 40.87 11.60 24.99
CA THR A 499 42.02 12.17 24.27
C THR A 499 43.24 12.19 25.19
N SER A 500 44.24 11.37 24.91
CA SER A 500 45.50 11.37 25.63
C SER A 500 46.45 12.43 25.05
N ARG A 501 46.65 13.53 25.80
CA ARG A 501 47.93 14.26 25.82
C ARG A 501 48.00 15.13 27.08
N TRP A 502 48.89 14.71 27.98
CA TRP A 502 49.57 15.51 29.02
C TRP A 502 48.80 16.68 29.67
N SER A 503 48.07 16.39 30.74
CA SER A 503 48.15 17.10 32.03
C SER A 503 47.11 16.52 32.99
N ALA A 504 47.40 16.58 34.29
CA ALA A 504 46.70 15.84 35.32
C ALA A 504 45.25 16.33 35.51
N VAL A 505 44.31 15.38 35.49
CA VAL A 505 42.89 15.46 35.93
C VAL A 505 41.98 16.44 35.15
N LYS A 506 41.04 15.91 34.35
CA LYS A 506 39.57 15.88 34.65
C LYS A 506 38.74 15.36 33.45
N GLU A 507 38.01 14.28 33.76
CA GLU A 507 36.80 13.65 33.17
C GLU A 507 36.55 13.56 31.65
N PRO A 508 36.01 12.41 31.16
CA PRO A 508 35.63 12.25 29.76
C PRO A 508 34.52 13.23 29.36
N GLN A 509 34.66 13.84 28.18
CA GLN A 509 33.60 14.64 27.56
C GLN A 509 32.54 13.69 27.00
N TRP A 510 31.37 13.66 27.66
CA TRP A 510 30.22 12.88 27.22
C TRP A 510 29.31 13.73 26.34
N ARG A 511 28.88 13.18 25.20
CA ARG A 511 27.84 13.78 24.36
C ARG A 511 26.63 12.84 24.33
N ILE A 512 25.43 13.39 24.52
CA ILE A 512 24.16 12.66 24.38
C ILE A 512 23.87 12.55 22.89
N PHE A 513 23.63 11.33 22.40
CA PHE A 513 23.27 11.13 21.01
C PHE A 513 21.81 10.69 20.81
N TYR A 514 21.19 9.98 21.76
CA TYR A 514 19.78 9.56 21.65
C TYR A 514 19.15 9.32 23.03
N CYS A 515 17.93 9.81 23.23
CA CYS A 515 17.04 9.33 24.29
C CYS A 515 15.69 8.95 23.66
N TYR A 516 15.31 7.68 23.80
CA TYR A 516 14.00 7.16 23.42
C TYR A 516 13.13 7.07 24.68
N TYR A 517 11.94 7.68 24.64
CA TYR A 517 10.90 7.46 25.65
C TYR A 517 9.81 6.59 25.02
N SER A 518 9.81 5.29 25.31
CA SER A 518 8.70 4.38 25.00
C SER A 518 8.00 4.01 26.31
N LYS A 519 6.74 4.42 26.47
CA LYS A 519 5.87 4.02 27.59
C LYS A 519 5.58 2.52 27.54
N CYS A 520 5.83 1.81 28.64
CA CYS A 520 5.29 0.48 28.90
C CYS A 520 4.74 0.37 30.33
N PHE A 521 3.45 0.04 30.39
CA PHE A 521 2.63 -0.71 31.36
C PHE A 521 2.52 -0.33 32.86
N GLY A 522 1.29 -0.53 33.35
CA GLY A 522 0.86 -0.27 34.73
C GLY A 522 1.13 -1.42 35.70
N ASP A 523 1.37 -1.04 36.96
CA ASP A 523 0.61 -1.38 38.17
C ASP A 523 1.07 -0.41 39.29
N PRO A 524 0.31 -0.16 40.38
CA PRO A 524 0.53 0.97 41.27
C PRO A 524 1.52 0.64 42.37
N PHE A 525 2.70 1.29 42.37
CA PHE A 525 3.48 1.40 43.60
C PHE A 525 4.00 2.83 43.82
N SER A 526 3.77 3.20 45.07
CA SER A 526 3.91 4.49 45.70
C SER A 526 5.35 4.96 45.91
N LYS A 527 5.49 6.27 46.10
CA LYS A 527 6.58 6.99 46.80
C LYS A 527 7.91 7.13 46.06
N SER A 528 8.00 8.15 45.20
CA SER A 528 8.94 9.26 45.43
C SER A 528 8.57 10.46 44.55
N ASN A 529 8.13 11.55 45.17
CA ASN A 529 8.01 12.84 44.50
C ASN A 529 9.43 13.40 44.34
N LYS A 530 9.95 13.41 43.13
CA LYS A 530 10.98 14.38 42.72
C LYS A 530 10.51 15.07 41.46
N HIS A 531 10.20 16.35 41.60
CA HIS A 531 9.80 17.20 40.48
C HIS A 531 11.00 17.47 39.58
N PHE A 532 10.73 17.60 38.27
CA PHE A 532 11.71 17.87 37.20
C PHE A 532 12.69 19.04 37.51
N GLY A 533 12.33 19.96 38.40
CA GLY A 533 13.20 21.04 38.87
C GLY A 533 14.42 20.59 39.69
N ASP A 534 14.36 19.44 40.38
CA ASP A 534 15.45 18.95 41.22
C ASP A 534 16.62 18.39 40.39
N LEU A 535 16.33 17.81 39.22
CA LEU A 535 17.32 17.28 38.28
C LEU A 535 18.12 18.39 37.59
N ILE A 536 17.51 19.55 37.35
CA ILE A 536 18.19 20.72 36.77
C ILE A 536 19.08 21.42 37.82
N SER A 537 18.64 21.43 39.09
CA SER A 537 19.40 21.99 40.22
C SER A 537 20.70 21.23 40.51
N GLU A 538 20.70 19.88 40.43
CA GLU A 538 21.93 19.09 40.55
C GLU A 538 22.90 19.34 39.38
N PHE A 539 22.37 19.53 38.16
CA PHE A 539 23.20 19.79 36.98
C PHE A 539 23.90 21.16 37.03
N SER A 540 23.25 22.20 37.58
CA SER A 540 23.87 23.53 37.74
C SER A 540 25.00 23.55 38.78
N LYS A 541 24.96 22.64 39.78
CA LYS A 541 26.03 22.57 40.81
C LYS A 541 27.34 21.97 40.28
N HIS A 542 27.28 21.16 39.22
CA HIS A 542 28.44 20.44 38.66
C HIS A 542 29.05 21.08 37.40
N ASN A 543 28.39 22.06 36.78
CA ASN A 543 28.87 22.70 35.55
C ASN A 543 29.01 24.22 35.69
N LYS A 544 30.07 24.70 36.36
CA LYS A 544 30.36 26.13 36.50
C LYS A 544 30.92 26.81 35.23
N HIS A 545 31.07 26.11 34.10
CA HIS A 545 31.77 26.66 32.91
C HIS A 545 31.07 26.54 31.55
N ASN A 546 29.81 26.11 31.45
CA ASN A 546 29.07 26.15 30.18
C ASN A 546 28.06 27.31 30.16
N LYS A 547 28.52 28.51 29.79
CA LYS A 547 27.65 29.63 29.42
C LYS A 547 27.34 29.58 27.92
N HIS A 548 26.52 28.63 27.46
CA HIS A 548 25.76 28.77 26.21
C HIS A 548 24.60 27.76 26.23
N PHE A 549 23.46 28.19 26.76
CA PHE A 549 22.17 27.57 26.49
C PHE A 549 21.27 28.65 25.88
N VAL A 550 20.86 28.45 24.63
CA VAL A 550 19.84 29.26 23.98
C VAL A 550 18.49 28.76 24.49
N ARG A 551 17.72 29.65 25.11
CA ARG A 551 16.34 29.40 25.52
C ARG A 551 15.47 29.39 24.26
N VAL A 552 14.84 28.27 23.94
CA VAL A 552 13.77 28.21 22.94
C VAL A 552 12.53 28.83 23.61
N PRO A 553 11.86 29.83 23.02
CA PRO A 553 10.64 30.39 23.59
C PRO A 553 9.52 29.35 23.57
N GLU A 554 8.73 29.29 24.64
CA GLU A 554 7.43 28.59 24.63
C GLU A 554 6.48 29.30 23.65
N PRO A 555 5.58 28.57 22.97
CA PRO A 555 4.53 29.19 22.18
C PRO A 555 3.49 29.81 23.13
N ASP A 556 3.31 31.13 23.03
CA ASP A 556 2.22 31.84 23.69
C ASP A 556 0.86 31.42 23.10
N GLN A 557 -0.07 31.16 24.04
CA GLN A 557 -1.55 31.13 24.02
C GLN A 557 -2.33 30.86 22.72
#